data_AF-A0A919BEH6-F1
#
_entry.id   AF-A0A919BEH6-F1
#
_cell.length_a   1.000
_cell.length_b   1.000
_cell.length_c   1.000
_cell.angle_alpha   90.00
_cell.angle_beta   90.00
_cell.angle_gamma   90.00
#
_symmetry.space_group_name_H-M   'P 1'
#
loop_
_entity.id
_entity.type
_entity.pdbx_description
1 polymer ?
#
loop_
_entity_poly.entity_id
_entity_poly.type
_entity_poly.pdbx_seq_one_letter_code
_entity_poly.pdbx_strand_id
1 'polypeptide(L)'
;MKTLLITASALLFSSLSSMAYADANEGVLEGKYVPVSGFSHSREVSRVSLGEAPKQVGKFKVVFKREGWAALSEEDKNRIRKRLVIKGEYTGVMNMSNQTLAHTMVNKDKSGTLYSEGDFLIPSQGDPFCSAGEPLQGVEQMNIVAGTGEFANISSGTLFLKADVNNCPGTDGFLSNKFEFVAGEGSLEFSSN
;
A
#
# COMPACT_ATOMS: atom_id res chain seq x y z
N MET A 1 70.81 22.95 -22.00
CA MET A 1 70.19 23.48 -20.76
C MET A 1 68.73 23.78 -21.09
N LYS A 2 67.70 23.32 -20.40
CA LYS A 2 67.52 22.52 -19.17
C LYS A 2 66.21 21.75 -19.36
N THR A 3 66.23 20.50 -18.95
CA THR A 3 65.07 19.67 -18.62
C THR A 3 64.18 20.38 -17.59
N LEU A 4 62.86 20.23 -17.69
CA LEU A 4 62.00 20.14 -16.50
C LEU A 4 60.77 19.27 -16.80
N LEU A 5 60.85 18.02 -16.34
CA LEU A 5 59.70 17.21 -15.97
C LEU A 5 59.12 17.76 -14.67
N ILE A 6 57.79 17.94 -14.57
CA ILE A 6 57.06 17.75 -13.32
C ILE A 6 55.73 17.05 -13.64
N THR A 7 55.55 15.94 -12.93
CA THR A 7 54.47 14.96 -12.85
C THR A 7 53.25 15.42 -12.03
N ALA A 8 52.21 14.57 -12.05
CA ALA A 8 51.10 14.41 -11.07
C ALA A 8 49.84 15.25 -11.37
N SER A 9 48.61 14.74 -11.33
CA SER A 9 48.05 13.50 -10.79
C SER A 9 46.74 13.16 -11.51
N ALA A 10 46.42 11.87 -11.51
CA ALA A 10 45.17 11.31 -11.97
C ALA A 10 43.94 11.91 -11.26
N LEU A 11 42.95 12.30 -12.05
CA LEU A 11 41.54 12.28 -11.67
C LEU A 11 40.80 11.46 -12.72
N LEU A 12 40.95 10.14 -12.62
CA LEU A 12 39.96 9.20 -13.12
C LEU A 12 38.69 9.47 -12.32
N PHE A 13 37.82 10.36 -12.83
CA PHE A 13 36.44 10.40 -12.41
C PHE A 13 35.79 9.10 -12.87
N SER A 14 35.81 8.11 -11.98
CA SER A 14 34.90 6.98 -12.00
C SER A 14 33.48 7.52 -11.99
N SER A 15 32.90 7.66 -13.17
CA SER A 15 31.45 7.84 -13.35
C SER A 15 30.75 6.52 -13.01
N LEU A 16 30.80 6.12 -11.74
CA LEU A 16 29.81 5.25 -11.12
C LEU A 16 28.63 6.14 -10.72
N SER A 17 27.90 6.60 -11.72
CA SER A 17 26.70 7.39 -11.53
C SER A 17 25.51 6.51 -11.85
N SER A 18 24.89 6.03 -10.76
CA SER A 18 23.48 5.69 -10.70
C SER A 18 23.10 4.40 -11.45
N MET A 19 23.04 3.28 -10.71
CA MET A 19 21.97 2.34 -11.00
C MET A 19 20.66 3.10 -10.78
N ALA A 20 20.16 3.72 -11.84
CA ALA A 20 18.77 4.11 -11.92
C ALA A 20 17.99 2.82 -11.63
N TYR A 21 17.29 2.78 -10.51
CA TYR A 21 16.18 1.85 -10.35
C TYR A 21 15.23 2.18 -11.49
N ALA A 22 15.35 1.43 -12.59
CA ALA A 22 14.41 1.45 -13.69
C ALA A 22 13.01 1.32 -13.08
N ASP A 23 12.14 2.21 -13.54
CA ASP A 23 10.79 2.39 -13.08
C ASP A 23 10.14 1.02 -12.88
N ALA A 24 9.73 0.70 -11.65
CA ALA A 24 9.08 -0.57 -11.34
C ALA A 24 7.65 -0.66 -11.91
N ASN A 25 7.39 0.10 -12.97
CA ASN A 25 6.10 0.33 -13.60
C ASN A 25 6.08 -0.03 -15.10
N GLU A 26 7.08 -0.75 -15.60
CA GLU A 26 7.04 -1.26 -16.97
C GLU A 26 6.23 -2.57 -17.08
N GLY A 27 5.49 -2.73 -18.18
CA GLY A 27 4.66 -3.90 -18.44
C GLY A 27 3.23 -3.82 -17.90
N VAL A 28 2.38 -4.74 -18.38
CA VAL A 28 0.97 -4.84 -17.99
C VAL A 28 0.79 -5.63 -16.69
N LEU A 29 -0.30 -5.36 -15.99
CA LEU A 29 -0.71 -6.12 -14.82
C LEU A 29 -1.53 -7.34 -15.26
N GLU A 30 -0.96 -8.52 -15.10
CA GLU A 30 -1.65 -9.78 -15.34
C GLU A 30 -1.21 -10.82 -14.30
N GLY A 31 -2.17 -11.59 -13.81
CA GLY A 31 -2.00 -12.64 -12.82
C GLY A 31 -2.08 -12.14 -11.38
N LYS A 32 -1.63 -13.02 -10.46
CA LYS A 32 -1.76 -12.82 -9.01
C LYS A 32 -0.52 -12.18 -8.41
N TYR A 33 -0.73 -11.15 -7.59
CA TYR A 33 0.28 -10.34 -6.93
C TYR A 33 0.11 -10.42 -5.42
N VAL A 34 1.13 -10.91 -4.72
CA VAL A 34 1.11 -11.13 -3.27
C VAL A 34 1.90 -10.01 -2.57
N PRO A 35 1.39 -9.41 -1.48
CA PRO A 35 2.08 -8.35 -0.78
C PRO A 35 3.37 -8.88 -0.15
N VAL A 36 4.43 -8.08 -0.19
CA VAL A 36 5.72 -8.43 0.44
C VAL A 36 6.16 -7.42 1.48
N SER A 37 5.65 -6.19 1.41
CA SER A 37 5.80 -5.18 2.44
C SER A 37 4.87 -4.01 2.15
N GLY A 38 4.49 -3.28 3.19
CA GLY A 38 3.72 -2.07 3.02
C GLY A 38 3.32 -1.48 4.36
N PHE A 39 2.94 -0.22 4.32
CA PHE A 39 2.40 0.48 5.47
C PHE A 39 1.31 1.44 5.03
N SER A 40 0.47 1.82 5.99
CA SER A 40 -0.48 2.90 5.87
C SER A 40 -0.54 3.69 7.17
N HIS A 41 -0.78 5.00 7.05
CA HIS A 41 -1.04 5.89 8.17
C HIS A 41 -2.27 6.73 7.85
N SER A 42 -3.23 6.80 8.76
CA SER A 42 -4.41 7.64 8.60
C SER A 42 -4.71 8.46 9.85
N ARG A 43 -5.63 9.40 9.68
CA ARG A 43 -6.30 10.05 10.79
C ARG A 43 -7.80 9.91 10.66
N GLU A 44 -8.46 9.82 11.80
CA GLU A 44 -9.90 9.97 11.90
C GLU A 44 -10.27 11.45 11.67
N VAL A 45 -11.19 11.70 10.75
CA VAL A 45 -11.60 13.04 10.33
C VAL A 45 -13.10 13.29 10.48
N SER A 46 -13.88 12.29 10.93
CA SER A 46 -15.30 12.48 11.19
C SER A 46 -15.56 13.19 12.50
N ARG A 47 -16.71 13.88 12.57
CA ARG A 47 -17.27 14.42 13.79
C ARG A 47 -18.30 13.44 14.35
N VAL A 48 -17.83 12.32 14.90
CA VAL A 48 -18.70 11.26 15.45
C VAL A 48 -19.69 11.82 16.48
N SER A 49 -19.30 12.81 17.28
CA SER A 49 -20.16 13.49 18.26
C SER A 49 -21.34 14.26 17.63
N LEU A 50 -21.29 14.53 16.33
CA LEU A 50 -22.38 15.14 15.55
C LEU A 50 -23.16 14.12 14.72
N GLY A 51 -22.90 12.82 14.93
CA GLY A 51 -23.57 11.73 14.20
C GLY A 51 -22.99 11.44 12.81
N GLU A 52 -21.80 11.97 12.48
CA GLU A 52 -21.11 11.57 11.26
C GLU A 52 -20.60 10.13 11.37
N ALA A 53 -20.69 9.37 10.28
CA ALA A 53 -20.07 8.05 10.20
C ALA A 53 -18.54 8.18 10.34
N PRO A 54 -17.86 7.26 11.06
CA PRO A 54 -16.41 7.22 11.14
C PRO A 54 -15.77 7.25 9.76
N LYS A 55 -14.81 8.15 9.58
CA LYS A 55 -14.16 8.43 8.31
C LYS A 55 -12.68 8.67 8.53
N GLN A 56 -11.89 7.95 7.77
CA GLN A 56 -10.44 8.06 7.82
C GLN A 56 -9.88 8.59 6.51
N VAL A 57 -8.83 9.38 6.60
CA VAL A 57 -8.03 9.79 5.44
C VAL A 57 -6.58 9.49 5.74
N GLY A 58 -5.90 8.85 4.79
CA GLY A 58 -4.54 8.41 5.01
C GLY A 58 -3.71 8.27 3.75
N LYS A 59 -2.45 7.88 3.97
CA LYS A 59 -1.46 7.60 2.94
C LYS A 59 -0.98 6.18 3.09
N PHE A 60 -0.74 5.52 1.97
CA PHE A 60 -0.28 4.14 1.96
C PHE A 60 0.83 3.93 0.94
N LYS A 61 1.61 2.88 1.18
CA LYS A 61 2.53 2.30 0.21
C LYS A 61 2.54 0.80 0.42
N VAL A 62 2.36 0.04 -0.64
CA VAL A 62 2.44 -1.42 -0.63
C VAL A 62 3.22 -1.89 -1.85
N VAL A 63 4.04 -2.91 -1.63
CA VAL A 63 4.84 -3.59 -2.64
C VAL A 63 4.32 -5.01 -2.76
N PHE A 64 4.03 -5.41 -3.99
CA PHE A 64 3.64 -6.75 -4.34
C PHE A 64 4.68 -7.41 -5.26
N LYS A 65 4.70 -8.74 -5.24
CA LYS A 65 5.41 -9.54 -6.24
C LYS A 65 4.42 -10.44 -6.96
N ARG A 66 4.61 -10.61 -8.27
CA ARG A 66 3.85 -11.58 -9.04
C ARG A 66 4.18 -13.00 -8.60
N GLU A 67 3.17 -13.76 -8.23
CA GLU A 67 3.27 -15.18 -7.92
C GLU A 67 3.63 -15.97 -9.19
N GLY A 68 4.44 -17.02 -9.05
CA GLY A 68 4.82 -17.89 -10.16
C GLY A 68 5.81 -17.29 -11.18
N TRP A 69 6.45 -16.14 -10.90
CA TRP A 69 7.31 -15.44 -11.87
C TRP A 69 8.38 -16.31 -12.54
N ALA A 70 9.02 -17.21 -11.78
CA ALA A 70 10.08 -18.08 -12.32
C ALA A 70 9.57 -19.08 -13.36
N ALA A 71 8.30 -19.47 -13.28
CA ALA A 71 7.66 -20.43 -14.16
C ALA A 71 7.04 -19.80 -15.42
N LEU A 72 7.02 -18.47 -15.53
CA LEU A 72 6.53 -17.78 -16.71
C LEU A 72 7.45 -18.00 -17.92
N SER A 73 6.85 -17.98 -19.12
CA SER A 73 7.58 -17.96 -20.38
C SER A 73 8.42 -16.68 -20.50
N GLU A 74 9.47 -16.67 -21.33
CA GLU A 74 10.24 -15.45 -21.58
C GLU A 74 9.40 -14.36 -22.27
N GLU A 75 8.42 -14.76 -23.09
CA GLU A 75 7.45 -13.85 -23.68
C GLU A 75 6.62 -13.14 -22.60
N ASP A 76 6.09 -13.88 -21.63
CA ASP A 76 5.32 -13.31 -20.52
C ASP A 76 6.19 -12.46 -19.60
N LYS A 77 7.44 -12.87 -19.33
CA LYS A 77 8.36 -12.07 -18.51
C LYS A 77 8.71 -10.73 -19.14
N ASN A 78 8.70 -10.63 -20.47
CA ASN A 78 8.95 -9.38 -21.19
C ASN A 78 7.74 -8.44 -21.20
N ARG A 79 6.52 -8.98 -21.05
CA ARG A 79 5.26 -8.21 -21.13
C ARG A 79 4.67 -7.89 -19.76
N ILE A 80 4.72 -8.82 -18.81
CA ILE A 80 4.06 -8.74 -17.52
C ILE A 80 4.98 -8.12 -16.49
N ARG A 81 4.43 -7.28 -15.62
CA ARG A 81 5.17 -6.66 -14.54
C ARG A 81 5.55 -7.68 -13.44
N LYS A 82 6.84 -7.73 -13.06
CA LYS A 82 7.30 -8.61 -11.96
C LYS A 82 6.86 -8.13 -10.58
N ARG A 83 6.86 -6.82 -10.37
CA ARG A 83 6.61 -6.16 -9.09
C ARG A 83 5.63 -5.02 -9.28
N LEU A 84 4.64 -4.92 -8.40
CA LEU A 84 3.69 -3.82 -8.40
C LEU A 84 3.92 -3.00 -7.14
N VAL A 85 4.16 -1.69 -7.29
CA VAL A 85 4.30 -0.78 -6.15
C VAL A 85 3.18 0.24 -6.21
N ILE A 86 2.21 0.13 -5.31
CA ILE A 86 1.12 1.09 -5.19
C ILE A 86 1.44 2.01 -4.02
N LYS A 87 1.43 3.31 -4.27
CA LYS A 87 1.56 4.34 -3.24
C LYS A 87 0.56 5.44 -3.53
N GLY A 88 -0.03 6.03 -2.50
CA GLY A 88 -1.04 7.04 -2.71
C GLY A 88 -1.77 7.43 -1.44
N GLU A 89 -3.01 7.84 -1.64
CA GLU A 89 -3.91 8.34 -0.61
C GLU A 89 -5.18 7.50 -0.61
N TYR A 90 -5.83 7.42 0.54
CA TYR A 90 -7.09 6.72 0.64
C TYR A 90 -8.08 7.44 1.56
N THR A 91 -9.35 7.15 1.32
CA THR A 91 -10.44 7.48 2.23
C THR A 91 -11.12 6.18 2.65
N GLY A 92 -11.25 5.96 3.95
CA GLY A 92 -12.04 4.87 4.53
C GLY A 92 -13.31 5.41 5.17
N VAL A 93 -14.41 4.68 5.05
CA VAL A 93 -15.69 5.01 5.68
C VAL A 93 -16.25 3.74 6.34
N MET A 94 -16.68 3.86 7.59
CA MET A 94 -17.34 2.77 8.30
C MET A 94 -18.86 2.87 8.13
N ASN A 95 -19.49 1.76 7.75
CA ASN A 95 -20.94 1.61 7.80
C ASN A 95 -21.36 1.17 9.20
N MET A 96 -22.03 2.05 9.93
CA MET A 96 -22.44 1.81 11.32
C MET A 96 -23.53 0.73 11.48
N SER A 97 -24.26 0.38 10.41
CA SER A 97 -25.35 -0.60 10.50
C SER A 97 -24.86 -2.05 10.54
N ASN A 98 -23.73 -2.33 9.89
CA ASN A 98 -23.15 -3.68 9.77
C ASN A 98 -21.68 -3.73 10.23
N GLN A 99 -21.12 -2.61 10.69
CA GLN A 99 -19.73 -2.45 11.16
C GLN A 99 -18.66 -2.82 10.12
N THR A 100 -18.99 -2.78 8.82
CA THR A 100 -18.01 -2.99 7.75
C THR A 100 -17.40 -1.67 7.28
N LEU A 101 -16.16 -1.70 6.80
CA LEU A 101 -15.53 -0.56 6.15
C LEU A 101 -15.55 -0.68 4.62
N ALA A 102 -15.38 0.46 3.96
CA ALA A 102 -15.13 0.57 2.54
C ALA A 102 -14.04 1.60 2.32
N HIS A 103 -13.14 1.33 1.38
CA HIS A 103 -12.03 2.22 1.06
C HIS A 103 -12.01 2.60 -0.42
N THR A 104 -11.70 3.86 -0.69
CA THR A 104 -11.27 4.34 -2.00
C THR A 104 -9.80 4.69 -1.91
N MET A 105 -8.96 3.99 -2.68
CA MET A 105 -7.50 4.15 -2.69
C MET A 105 -7.05 4.68 -4.05
N VAL A 106 -6.49 5.89 -4.09
CA VAL A 106 -6.03 6.56 -5.31
C VAL A 106 -4.50 6.55 -5.32
N ASN A 107 -3.90 6.11 -6.42
CA ASN A 107 -2.45 6.13 -6.56
C ASN A 107 -1.90 7.57 -6.70
N LYS A 108 -0.61 7.76 -6.43
CA LYS A 108 0.00 9.08 -6.27
C LYS A 108 -0.12 9.98 -7.51
N ASP A 109 -0.01 9.41 -8.70
CA ASP A 109 -0.13 10.10 -10.00
C ASP A 109 -1.58 10.18 -10.50
N LYS A 110 -2.54 9.62 -9.76
CA LYS A 110 -3.97 9.58 -10.08
C LYS A 110 -4.28 8.85 -11.40
N SER A 111 -3.41 7.93 -11.82
CA SER A 111 -3.62 7.09 -12.99
C SER A 111 -4.51 5.88 -12.73
N GLY A 112 -4.85 5.58 -11.47
CA GLY A 112 -5.74 4.49 -11.10
C GLY A 112 -6.31 4.59 -9.69
N THR A 113 -7.47 3.96 -9.49
CA THR A 113 -8.14 3.84 -8.18
C THR A 113 -8.49 2.39 -7.91
N LEU A 114 -8.35 1.95 -6.66
CA LEU A 114 -8.87 0.68 -6.14
C LEU A 114 -9.99 0.95 -5.15
N TYR A 115 -11.02 0.11 -5.18
CA TYR A 115 -12.17 0.18 -4.28
C TYR A 115 -12.28 -1.10 -3.48
N SER A 116 -12.52 -0.97 -2.17
CA SER A 116 -12.84 -2.09 -1.29
C SER A 116 -14.20 -1.90 -0.64
N GLU A 117 -14.85 -3.02 -0.34
CA GLU A 117 -16.17 -3.06 0.28
C GLU A 117 -16.29 -4.27 1.21
N GLY A 118 -17.10 -4.14 2.27
CA GLY A 118 -17.32 -5.23 3.21
C GLY A 118 -16.06 -5.58 4.01
N ASP A 119 -15.14 -4.63 4.16
CA ASP A 119 -13.92 -4.79 4.93
C ASP A 119 -14.29 -4.96 6.41
N PHE A 120 -13.50 -5.71 7.17
CA PHE A 120 -13.76 -5.89 8.60
C PHE A 120 -12.46 -5.98 9.39
N LEU A 121 -12.52 -5.47 10.61
CA LEU A 121 -11.43 -5.47 11.56
C LEU A 121 -11.72 -6.51 12.65
N ILE A 122 -10.85 -7.52 12.77
CA ILE A 122 -10.89 -8.48 13.86
C ILE A 122 -10.01 -7.95 15.00
N PRO A 123 -10.59 -7.52 16.13
CA PRO A 123 -9.82 -7.02 17.26
C PRO A 123 -9.03 -8.16 17.94
N SER A 124 -7.78 -7.89 18.30
CA SER A 124 -6.97 -8.69 19.23
C SER A 124 -6.84 -8.03 20.60
N GLN A 125 -7.01 -6.71 20.68
CA GLN A 125 -6.98 -5.91 21.90
C GLN A 125 -7.78 -4.63 21.70
N GLY A 126 -8.38 -4.10 22.77
CA GLY A 126 -9.16 -2.86 22.73
C GLY A 126 -10.46 -2.99 21.94
N ASP A 127 -11.12 -1.85 21.73
CA ASP A 127 -12.38 -1.77 20.99
C ASP A 127 -12.47 -0.43 20.23
N PRO A 128 -13.32 -0.32 19.18
CA PRO A 128 -13.48 0.91 18.39
C PRO A 128 -13.97 2.14 19.15
N PHE A 129 -14.35 2.02 20.42
CA PHE A 129 -14.83 3.13 21.26
C PHE A 129 -13.89 3.45 22.43
N CYS A 130 -12.75 2.76 22.56
CA CYS A 130 -11.84 2.86 23.69
C CYS A 130 -12.55 2.65 25.05
N SER A 131 -13.47 1.69 25.11
CA SER A 131 -14.31 1.47 26.29
C SER A 131 -13.49 1.03 27.51
N ALA A 132 -12.39 0.31 27.28
CA ALA A 132 -11.46 -0.17 28.31
C ALA A 132 -10.23 0.74 28.53
N GLY A 133 -10.13 1.90 27.85
CA GLY A 133 -8.96 2.79 27.95
C GLY A 133 -7.74 2.35 27.14
N GLU A 134 -7.87 1.32 26.32
CA GLU A 134 -6.78 0.73 25.53
C GLU A 134 -7.03 0.92 24.01
N PRO A 135 -6.01 1.34 23.24
CA PRO A 135 -6.11 1.45 21.78
C PRO A 135 -6.52 0.13 21.13
N LEU A 136 -7.22 0.23 20.00
CA LEU A 136 -7.66 -0.92 19.23
C LEU A 136 -6.50 -1.48 18.41
N GLN A 137 -6.19 -2.76 18.63
CA GLN A 137 -5.27 -3.53 17.80
C GLN A 137 -5.99 -4.71 17.19
N GLY A 138 -5.56 -5.11 15.99
CA GLY A 138 -6.18 -6.25 15.31
C GLY A 138 -5.64 -6.49 13.91
N VAL A 139 -6.40 -7.27 13.14
CA VAL A 139 -6.15 -7.49 11.72
C VAL A 139 -7.37 -7.03 10.94
N GLU A 140 -7.16 -6.08 10.04
CA GLU A 140 -8.14 -5.67 9.05
C GLU A 140 -8.00 -6.55 7.81
N GLN A 141 -9.11 -7.12 7.36
CA GLN A 141 -9.24 -7.71 6.04
C GLN A 141 -9.93 -6.70 5.11
N MET A 142 -9.22 -6.29 4.05
CA MET A 142 -9.76 -5.47 2.97
C MET A 142 -10.12 -6.35 1.77
N ASN A 143 -11.32 -6.20 1.21
CA ASN A 143 -11.79 -6.94 0.05
C ASN A 143 -11.86 -5.99 -1.15
N ILE A 144 -10.92 -6.14 -2.09
CA ILE A 144 -10.88 -5.30 -3.28
C ILE A 144 -11.89 -5.80 -4.29
N VAL A 145 -12.87 -4.96 -4.61
CA VAL A 145 -14.01 -5.31 -5.45
C VAL A 145 -13.96 -4.69 -6.84
N ALA A 146 -13.21 -3.59 -7.01
CA ALA A 146 -13.11 -2.91 -8.30
C ALA A 146 -11.83 -2.09 -8.42
N GLY A 147 -11.47 -1.78 -9.67
CA GLY A 147 -10.36 -0.91 -10.02
C GLY A 147 -10.68 -0.06 -11.24
N THR A 148 -9.99 1.07 -11.39
CA THR A 148 -10.10 1.95 -12.56
C THR A 148 -8.70 2.37 -13.03
N GLY A 149 -8.61 2.89 -14.25
CA GLY A 149 -7.34 3.36 -14.82
C GLY A 149 -6.33 2.21 -14.95
N GLU A 150 -5.12 2.38 -14.42
CA GLU A 150 -4.10 1.31 -14.46
C GLU A 150 -4.52 0.02 -13.72
N PHE A 151 -5.56 0.07 -12.88
CA PHE A 151 -6.09 -1.08 -12.15
C PHE A 151 -7.41 -1.62 -12.72
N ALA A 152 -7.83 -1.19 -13.92
CA ALA A 152 -9.14 -1.54 -14.48
C ALA A 152 -9.40 -3.05 -14.65
N ASN A 153 -8.34 -3.86 -14.79
CA ASN A 153 -8.46 -5.31 -15.02
C ASN A 153 -8.41 -6.14 -13.74
N ILE A 154 -8.54 -5.52 -12.57
CA ILE A 154 -8.57 -6.28 -11.32
C ILE A 154 -9.81 -7.20 -11.31
N SER A 155 -9.59 -8.48 -11.08
CA SER A 155 -10.65 -9.50 -11.04
C SER A 155 -11.05 -9.85 -9.62
N SER A 156 -10.09 -9.81 -8.69
CA SER A 156 -10.34 -9.99 -7.26
C SER A 156 -9.19 -9.42 -6.44
N GLY A 157 -9.44 -9.17 -5.15
CA GLY A 157 -8.36 -8.97 -4.21
C GLY A 157 -8.78 -9.08 -2.75
N THR A 158 -7.86 -9.53 -1.93
CA THR A 158 -7.99 -9.53 -0.47
C THR A 158 -6.65 -9.13 0.11
N LEU A 159 -6.63 -8.18 1.05
CA LEU A 159 -5.42 -7.73 1.71
C LEU A 159 -5.62 -7.81 3.22
N PHE A 160 -4.56 -8.19 3.94
CA PHE A 160 -4.57 -8.22 5.40
C PHE A 160 -3.61 -7.17 5.93
N LEU A 161 -4.08 -6.39 6.91
CA LEU A 161 -3.31 -5.33 7.53
C LEU A 161 -3.38 -5.48 9.05
N LYS A 162 -2.22 -5.52 9.70
CA LYS A 162 -2.17 -5.31 11.15
C LYS A 162 -2.56 -3.87 11.43
N ALA A 163 -3.49 -3.64 12.33
CA ALA A 163 -4.02 -2.34 12.67
C ALA A 163 -3.61 -1.95 14.09
N ASP A 164 -3.21 -0.69 14.25
CA ASP A 164 -3.06 0.03 15.51
C ASP A 164 -3.86 1.33 15.37
N VAL A 165 -5.05 1.35 15.95
CA VAL A 165 -6.06 2.40 15.83
C VAL A 165 -6.15 3.11 17.17
N ASN A 166 -5.60 4.33 17.24
CA ASN A 166 -5.66 5.12 18.46
C ASN A 166 -6.91 5.99 18.48
N ASN A 167 -7.96 5.46 19.09
CA ASN A 167 -9.23 6.12 19.38
C ASN A 167 -9.38 6.52 20.85
N CYS A 168 -8.31 6.45 21.66
CA CYS A 168 -8.33 6.72 23.09
C CYS A 168 -8.01 8.18 23.42
N PRO A 169 -8.97 8.98 23.93
CA PRO A 169 -8.71 10.37 24.29
C PRO A 169 -7.60 10.50 25.34
N GLY A 170 -6.75 11.51 25.20
CA GLY A 170 -5.69 11.81 26.17
C GLY A 170 -4.41 10.98 26.01
N THR A 171 -4.36 10.07 25.03
CA THR A 171 -3.15 9.33 24.66
C THR A 171 -2.39 10.04 23.52
N ASP A 172 -1.07 9.84 23.48
CA ASP A 172 -0.25 10.36 22.38
C ASP A 172 -0.68 9.75 21.05
N GLY A 173 -0.94 10.61 20.05
CA GLY A 173 -1.38 10.17 18.74
C GLY A 173 -2.87 9.86 18.65
N PHE A 174 -3.70 10.33 19.59
CA PHE A 174 -5.16 10.26 19.48
C PHE A 174 -5.66 10.64 18.07
N LEU A 175 -6.59 9.83 17.55
CA LEU A 175 -7.13 9.85 16.18
C LEU A 175 -6.13 9.53 15.07
N SER A 176 -4.97 8.97 15.40
CA SER A 176 -3.98 8.54 14.41
C SER A 176 -3.93 7.03 14.37
N ASN A 177 -3.90 6.48 13.16
CA ASN A 177 -3.93 5.05 12.94
C ASN A 177 -2.71 4.63 12.13
N LYS A 178 -2.17 3.46 12.43
CA LYS A 178 -1.07 2.83 11.72
C LYS A 178 -1.50 1.46 11.26
N PHE A 179 -1.13 1.13 10.04
CA PHE A 179 -1.40 -0.18 9.47
C PHE A 179 -0.14 -0.73 8.80
N GLU A 180 0.07 -2.03 8.93
CA GLU A 180 1.16 -2.74 8.27
C GLU A 180 0.58 -3.90 7.46
N PHE A 181 0.92 -3.98 6.17
CA PHE A 181 0.47 -5.08 5.33
C PHE A 181 1.13 -6.39 5.76
N VAL A 182 0.34 -7.45 5.91
CA VAL A 182 0.84 -8.77 6.27
C VAL A 182 1.50 -9.40 5.03
N ALA A 183 2.83 -9.53 5.07
CA ALA A 183 3.58 -10.08 3.95
C ALA A 183 3.22 -11.55 3.70
N GLY A 184 2.97 -11.90 2.44
CA GLY A 184 2.59 -13.25 2.02
C GLY A 184 1.11 -13.58 2.16
N GLU A 185 0.31 -12.71 2.81
CA GLU A 185 -1.12 -12.95 3.02
C GLU A 185 -1.99 -12.07 2.14
N GLY A 186 -3.00 -12.68 1.52
CA GLY A 186 -3.84 -12.02 0.54
C GLY A 186 -3.15 -11.84 -0.83
N SER A 187 -3.85 -11.20 -1.75
CA SER A 187 -3.37 -10.90 -3.09
C SER A 187 -4.27 -9.91 -3.83
N LEU A 188 -3.73 -9.32 -4.89
CA LEU A 188 -4.51 -8.73 -5.98
C LEU A 188 -4.38 -9.62 -7.22
N GLU A 189 -5.47 -9.88 -7.91
CA GLU A 189 -5.47 -10.66 -9.15
C GLU A 189 -5.97 -9.80 -10.31
N PHE A 190 -5.22 -9.83 -11.42
CA PHE A 190 -5.54 -9.08 -12.64
C PHE A 190 -5.76 -10.05 -13.80
N SER A 191 -6.87 -9.88 -14.50
CA SER A 191 -7.17 -10.64 -15.72
C SER A 191 -6.29 -10.20 -16.88
N SER A 192 -6.03 -11.13 -17.80
CA SER A 192 -5.49 -10.82 -19.12
C SER A 192 -6.54 -10.05 -19.93
N ASN A 193 -6.13 -8.95 -20.55
CA ASN A 193 -6.94 -8.24 -21.56
C ASN A 193 -6.89 -8.92 -22.92
#